data_AF-A0A1Q8G643-F1
#
_entry.id   AF-A0A1Q8G643-F1
#
_cell.length_a   1.000
_cell.length_b   1.000
_cell.length_c   1.000
_cell.angle_alpha   90.00
_cell.angle_beta   90.00
_cell.angle_gamma   90.00
#
_symmetry.space_group_name_H-M   'P 1'
#
loop_
_entity.id
_entity.type
_entity.pdbx_description
1 polymer ?
#
loop_
_entity_poly.entity_id
_entity_poly.type
_entity_poly.pdbx_seq_one_letter_code
_entity_poly.pdbx_strand_id
1 'polypeptide(L)'
;MANAQNWKREREQYQAAWAKYQNVAERIDAKYESLDSGTKDQAPAEEDLSELQEAWKELENARERLGEYNNELHERHMAQGKSM
;
A
#
# COMPACT_ATOMS: atom_id res chain seq x y z
N MET A 1 8.03 -16.56 18.53
CA MET A 1 7.55 -17.01 17.20
C MET A 1 6.36 -16.19 16.67
N ALA A 2 5.37 -15.82 17.51
CA ALA A 2 4.21 -15.01 17.09
C ALA A 2 4.55 -13.67 16.40
N ASN A 3 5.58 -12.94 16.87
CA ASN A 3 6.00 -11.68 16.26
C ASN A 3 6.48 -11.83 14.81
N ALA A 4 7.34 -12.81 14.52
CA ALA A 4 7.86 -13.02 13.16
C ALA A 4 6.75 -13.38 12.15
N GLN A 5 5.73 -14.12 12.61
CA GLN A 5 4.61 -14.54 11.78
C GLN A 5 3.63 -13.37 11.51
N ASN A 6 3.39 -12.52 12.51
CA ASN A 6 2.59 -11.30 12.36
C ASN A 6 3.29 -10.28 11.45
N TRP A 7 4.60 -10.06 11.63
CA TRP A 7 5.38 -9.22 10.72
C TRP A 7 5.31 -9.69 9.27
N LYS A 8 5.47 -11.00 9.05
CA LYS A 8 5.41 -11.58 7.70
C LYS A 8 4.05 -11.32 7.06
N ARG A 9 2.96 -11.51 7.82
CA ARG A 9 1.60 -11.23 7.37
C ARG A 9 1.40 -9.75 7.01
N GLU A 10 1.79 -8.81 7.87
CA GLU A 10 1.63 -7.37 7.59
C GLU A 10 2.47 -6.95 6.38
N ARG A 11 3.67 -7.53 6.23
CA ARG A 11 4.52 -7.30 5.05
C ARG A 11 3.87 -7.82 3.76
N GLU A 12 3.30 -9.02 3.78
CA GLU A 12 2.58 -9.59 2.65
C GLU A 12 1.36 -8.75 2.27
N GLN A 13 0.61 -8.25 3.26
CA GLN A 13 -0.52 -7.35 3.03
C GLN A 13 -0.10 -6.03 2.40
N TYR A 14 0.99 -5.43 2.88
CA TYR A 14 1.56 -4.22 2.29
C TYR A 14 2.00 -4.46 0.84
N GLN A 15 2.68 -5.57 0.56
CA GLN A 15 3.10 -5.91 -0.80
C GLN A 15 1.90 -6.11 -1.74
N ALA A 16 0.83 -6.73 -1.27
CA ALA A 16 -0.40 -6.90 -2.03
C ALA A 16 -1.09 -5.55 -2.31
N ALA A 17 -1.21 -4.69 -1.30
CA ALA A 17 -1.78 -3.35 -1.45
C ALA A 17 -0.96 -2.48 -2.41
N TRP A 18 0.38 -2.56 -2.32
CA TRP A 18 1.28 -1.88 -3.24
C TRP A 18 1.10 -2.36 -4.68
N ALA A 19 1.05 -3.67 -4.92
CA ALA A 19 0.83 -4.24 -6.24
C ALA A 19 -0.53 -3.81 -6.83
N LYS A 20 -1.59 -3.79 -6.02
CA LYS A 20 -2.90 -3.29 -6.44
C LYS A 20 -2.83 -1.82 -6.85
N TYR A 21 -2.23 -0.98 -6.03
CA TYR A 21 -2.04 0.45 -6.35
C TYR A 21 -1.27 0.65 -7.66
N GLN A 22 -0.14 -0.05 -7.85
CA GLN A 22 0.64 0.04 -9.09
C GLN A 22 -0.18 -0.35 -10.32
N ASN A 23 -0.90 -1.47 -10.26
CA ASN A 23 -1.71 -1.93 -11.39
C ASN A 23 -2.79 -0.91 -11.78
N VAL A 24 -3.45 -0.29 -10.80
CA VAL A 24 -4.49 0.73 -11.08
C VAL A 24 -3.85 2.02 -11.61
N ALA A 25 -2.72 2.45 -11.03
CA ALA A 25 -1.98 3.62 -11.48
C ALA A 25 -1.49 3.46 -12.93
N GLU A 26 -0.86 2.35 -13.28
CA GLU A 26 -0.38 2.06 -14.63
C GLU A 26 -1.53 2.00 -15.64
N ARG A 27 -2.68 1.44 -15.25
CA ARG A 27 -3.87 1.40 -16.11
C ARG A 27 -4.43 2.80 -16.40
N ILE A 28 -4.40 3.70 -15.42
CA ILE A 28 -4.86 5.09 -15.56
C ILE A 28 -3.86 5.90 -16.38
N ASP A 29 -2.57 5.71 -16.13
CA ASP A 29 -1.49 6.37 -16.86
C ASP A 29 -1.56 6.03 -18.35
N ALA A 30 -1.70 4.74 -18.70
CA ALA A 30 -1.86 4.29 -20.08
C ALA A 30 -3.11 4.89 -20.78
N LYS A 31 -4.18 5.16 -20.02
CA LYS A 31 -5.38 5.85 -20.54
C LYS A 31 -5.09 7.32 -20.84
N TYR A 32 -4.34 8.01 -19.98
CA TYR A 32 -3.90 9.38 -20.24
C TYR A 32 -2.88 9.45 -21.39
N GLU A 33 -1.93 8.53 -21.50
CA GLU A 33 -1.02 8.45 -22.66
C GLU A 33 -1.78 8.20 -23.97
N SER A 34 -2.83 7.37 -23.92
CA SER A 34 -3.72 7.15 -25.08
C SER A 34 -4.48 8.41 -25.49
N LEU A 35 -4.85 9.26 -24.53
CA LEU A 35 -5.50 10.54 -24.77
C LEU A 35 -4.50 11.55 -25.37
N ASP A 36 -3.30 11.65 -24.80
CA ASP A 36 -2.25 12.56 -25.27
C ASP A 36 -1.76 12.21 -26.69
N SER A 37 -1.68 10.92 -27.01
CA SER A 37 -1.36 10.43 -28.36
C SER A 37 -2.50 10.59 -29.38
N GLY A 38 -3.69 11.02 -28.96
CA GLY A 38 -4.88 11.12 -29.83
C GLY A 38 -5.46 9.77 -30.26
N THR A 39 -5.08 8.67 -29.58
CA THR A 39 -5.62 7.33 -29.83
C THR A 39 -7.01 7.14 -29.22
N LYS A 40 -7.33 7.92 -28.18
CA LYS A 40 -8.65 7.98 -27.53
C LYS A 40 -9.06 9.43 -27.31
N ASP A 41 -10.38 9.67 -27.31
CA ASP A 41 -10.96 11.00 -27.13
C ASP A 41 -11.52 11.26 -25.71
N GLN A 42 -11.37 10.29 -24.80
CA GLN A 42 -11.95 10.35 -23.46
C GLN A 42 -10.90 10.08 -22.39
N ALA A 43 -10.91 10.94 -21.37
CA ALA A 43 -10.15 10.75 -20.14
C ALA A 43 -10.57 9.47 -19.39
N PRO A 44 -9.75 8.97 -18.44
CA PRO A 44 -10.17 7.87 -17.55
C PRO A 44 -11.51 8.16 -16.89
N ALA A 45 -12.28 7.10 -16.65
CA ALA A 45 -13.61 7.23 -16.06
C ALA A 45 -13.51 7.56 -14.56
N GLU A 46 -14.56 8.15 -13.97
CA GLU A 46 -14.59 8.43 -12.54
C GLU A 46 -14.39 7.16 -11.70
N GLU A 47 -14.88 6.01 -12.18
CA GLU A 47 -14.69 4.72 -11.52
C GLU A 47 -13.21 4.32 -11.43
N ASP A 48 -12.40 4.64 -12.45
CA ASP A 48 -10.95 4.38 -12.39
C ASP A 48 -10.28 5.24 -11.32
N LEU A 49 -10.63 6.52 -11.24
CA LEU A 49 -10.07 7.45 -10.27
C LEU A 49 -10.52 7.07 -8.84
N SER A 50 -11.76 6.61 -8.68
CA SER A 50 -12.25 6.06 -7.42
C SER A 50 -11.48 4.80 -7.01
N GLU A 51 -11.25 3.87 -7.94
CA GLU A 51 -10.46 2.66 -7.68
C GLU A 51 -9.02 3.01 -7.27
N LEU A 52 -8.41 4.03 -7.88
CA LEU A 52 -7.08 4.53 -7.50
C LEU A 52 -7.08 5.08 -6.08
N GLN A 53 -8.10 5.86 -5.72
CA GLN A 53 -8.25 6.41 -4.38
C GLN A 53 -8.43 5.30 -3.33
N GLU A 54 -9.20 4.26 -3.64
CA GLU A 54 -9.38 3.10 -2.77
C GLU A 54 -8.08 2.30 -2.61
N ALA A 55 -7.37 2.02 -3.70
CA ALA A 55 -6.09 1.33 -3.65
C ALA A 55 -5.03 2.12 -2.86
N TRP A 56 -5.04 3.46 -2.97
CA TRP A 56 -4.19 4.33 -2.15
C TRP A 56 -4.52 4.23 -0.66
N LYS A 57 -5.79 4.30 -0.27
CA LYS A 57 -6.22 4.14 1.13
C LYS A 57 -5.83 2.77 1.69
N GLU A 58 -5.98 1.71 0.91
CA GLU A 58 -5.56 0.36 1.33
C GLU A 58 -4.05 0.28 1.58
N LEU A 59 -3.25 0.92 0.73
CA LEU A 59 -1.79 1.02 0.89
C LEU A 59 -1.40 1.82 2.13
N GLU A 60 -2.04 2.97 2.37
CA GLU A 60 -1.81 3.79 3.57
C GLU A 60 -2.09 3.00 4.84
N ASN A 61 -3.24 2.33 4.90
CA ASN A 61 -3.62 1.49 6.04
C ASN A 61 -2.61 0.34 6.26
N ALA A 62 -2.14 -0.31 5.19
CA ALA A 62 -1.14 -1.38 5.32
C ALA A 62 0.22 -0.83 5.80
N ARG A 63 0.60 0.38 5.37
CA ARG A 63 1.80 1.06 5.83
C ARG A 63 1.71 1.44 7.31
N GLU A 64 0.55 1.93 7.76
CA GLU A 64 0.31 2.26 9.16
C GLU A 64 0.45 1.03 10.06
N ARG A 65 -0.21 -0.09 9.71
CA ARG A 65 -0.09 -1.36 10.46
C ARG A 65 1.36 -1.86 10.56
N LEU A 66 2.14 -1.75 9.48
CA LEU A 66 3.57 -2.07 9.51
C LEU A 66 4.37 -1.14 10.45
N GLY A 67 4.03 0.14 10.47
CA GLY A 67 4.62 1.14 11.36
C GLY A 67 4.33 0.84 12.84
N GLU A 68 3.07 0.57 13.16
CA GLU A 68 2.62 0.18 14.50
C GLU A 68 3.35 -1.07 14.99
N TYR A 69 3.44 -2.11 14.15
CA TYR A 69 4.17 -3.32 14.48
C TYR A 69 5.65 -3.06 14.80
N ASN A 70 6.32 -2.22 14.00
CA ASN A 70 7.73 -1.88 14.23
C ASN A 70 7.92 -1.09 15.54
N ASN A 71 6.99 -0.20 15.86
CA ASN A 71 7.01 0.56 17.11
C ASN A 71 6.82 -0.36 18.33
N GLU A 72 5.82 -1.26 18.29
CA GLU A 72 5.61 -2.24 19.37
C GLU A 72 6.83 -3.13 19.58
N LEU A 73 7.48 -3.58 18.49
CA LEU A 73 8.70 -4.37 18.57
C LEU A 73 9.82 -3.56 19.26
N HIS A 74 9.99 -2.30 18.88
CA HIS A 74 10.99 -1.41 19.47
C HIS A 74 10.74 -1.19 20.98
N GLU A 75 9.51 -0.90 21.37
CA GLU A 75 9.13 -0.69 22.78
C GLU A 75 9.39 -1.94 23.63
N ARG A 76 9.05 -3.13 23.14
CA ARG A 76 9.33 -4.40 23.84
C ARG A 76 10.83 -4.62 24.04
N HIS A 77 11.65 -4.34 23.03
CA HIS A 77 13.11 -4.45 23.15
C HIS A 77 13.68 -3.46 24.18
N MET A 78 13.19 -2.22 24.20
CA MET A 78 13.62 -1.20 25.18
C MET A 78 13.20 -1.55 26.61
N ALA A 79 12.01 -2.14 26.80
CA ALA A 79 11.54 -2.59 28.11
C ALA A 79 12.35 -3.78 28.67
N GLN A 80 12.78 -4.70 27.80
CA GLN A 80 13.65 -5.82 28.19
C GLN A 80 15.07 -5.36 28.53
N GLY A 81 15.61 -4.37 27.80
CA GLY A 81 16.93 -3.81 28.08
C GLY A 81 17.02 -3.00 29.37
N LYS A 82 15.91 -2.47 29.89
CA LYS A 82 15.84 -1.75 31.17
C LYS A 82 15.62 -2.66 32.40
N SER A 83 15.29 -3.93 32.19
CA SER A 83 15.11 -4.93 33.26
C SER A 83 16.39 -5.74 33.55
N MET A 84 17.51 -5.41 32.89
CA MET A 84 18.88 -5.86 33.23
C MET A 84 19.67 -4.70 33.82
#